data_AF-A0A8T3NEI3-F1
#
_entry.id   AF-A0A8T3NEI3-F1
#
_cell.length_a   1.000
_cell.length_b   1.000
_cell.length_c   1.000
_cell.angle_alpha   90.00
_cell.angle_beta   90.00
_cell.angle_gamma   90.00
#
_symmetry.space_group_name_H-M   'P 1'
#
loop_
_entity.id
_entity.type
_entity.pdbx_description
1 polymer ?
#
loop_
_entity_poly.entity_id
_entity_poly.type
_entity_poly.pdbx_seq_one_letter_code
_entity_poly.pdbx_strand_id
1 'polypeptide(L)'
;MLRAESWDQVAESLVAEASGLRVHSLFERALNLVSDRGELLGLVGPSAGNGPATMVLAALPAGGLNRIGLAIGMPARATSRWLDIGGGPRIDLSGIRQWVPARTCLTVEREELERRLARAEELACQVAPSGGLAPLLRHVHALAGPGEVPPAPSELNTLNHTAWTALRALLPPWRARDAGAVQRAATGLV
;
A
#
# COMPACT_ATOMS: atom_id res chain seq x y z
N MET A 1 25.45 -3.82 6.55
CA MET A 1 24.77 -3.20 5.39
C MET A 1 23.46 -3.94 5.21
N LEU A 2 22.33 -3.22 5.15
CA LEU A 2 21.01 -3.82 4.93
C LEU A 2 20.66 -3.73 3.45
N ARG A 3 19.95 -4.71 2.90
CA ARG A 3 19.45 -4.68 1.52
C ARG A 3 17.93 -4.59 1.55
N ALA A 4 17.37 -3.73 0.70
CA ALA A 4 15.93 -3.58 0.56
C ALA A 4 15.46 -3.97 -0.85
N GLU A 5 14.24 -4.51 -0.91
CA GLU A 5 13.51 -4.76 -2.14
C GLU A 5 12.13 -4.12 -2.03
N SER A 6 11.64 -3.57 -3.15
CA SER A 6 10.28 -3.04 -3.25
C SER A 6 9.78 -3.25 -4.67
N TRP A 7 8.47 -3.41 -4.77
CA TRP A 7 7.71 -3.53 -6.02
C TRP A 7 6.64 -2.43 -6.07
N ASP A 8 6.80 -1.37 -5.29
CA ASP A 8 5.80 -0.32 -5.16
C ASP A 8 6.29 0.98 -5.81
N GLN A 9 5.49 1.50 -6.74
CA GLN A 9 5.84 2.72 -7.48
C GLN A 9 5.92 3.95 -6.58
N VAL A 10 5.10 4.02 -5.52
CA VAL A 10 5.13 5.12 -4.55
C VAL A 10 6.41 5.04 -3.71
N ALA A 11 6.83 3.85 -3.29
CA ALA A 11 8.07 3.67 -2.54
C ALA A 11 9.30 4.17 -3.34
N GLU A 12 9.37 3.83 -4.63
CA GLU A 12 10.46 4.27 -5.50
C GLU A 12 10.38 5.76 -5.83
N SER A 13 9.19 6.31 -6.15
CA SER A 13 9.00 7.75 -6.37
C SER A 13 9.40 8.56 -5.14
N LEU A 14 9.02 8.10 -3.94
CA LEU A 14 9.43 8.74 -2.71
C LEU A 14 10.94 8.68 -2.51
N VAL A 15 11.60 7.57 -2.83
CA VAL A 15 13.07 7.45 -2.78
C VAL A 15 13.75 8.36 -3.81
N ALA A 16 13.20 8.48 -5.02
CA ALA A 16 13.78 9.27 -6.11
C ALA A 16 13.61 10.78 -5.90
N GLU A 17 12.50 11.21 -5.30
CA GLU A 17 12.20 12.60 -4.96
C GLU A 17 12.67 13.01 -3.55
N ALA A 18 13.22 12.06 -2.77
CA ALA A 18 13.52 12.23 -1.34
C ALA A 18 14.74 13.12 -1.05
N SER A 19 14.60 14.42 -1.29
CA SER A 19 15.22 15.41 -0.42
C SER A 19 14.37 15.57 0.85
N GLY A 20 14.97 15.43 2.03
CA GLY A 20 14.33 15.84 3.29
C GLY A 20 13.52 14.78 4.04
N LEU A 21 13.72 13.48 3.78
CA LEU A 21 13.10 12.43 4.59
C LEU A 21 13.50 12.54 6.07
N ARG A 22 12.59 12.17 6.96
CA ARG A 22 12.85 12.05 8.41
C ARG A 22 12.25 10.77 8.97
N VAL A 23 12.87 10.21 9.99
CA VAL A 23 12.29 9.08 10.74
C VAL A 23 11.00 9.56 11.43
N HIS A 24 9.87 9.00 11.02
CA HIS A 24 8.56 9.31 11.61
C HIS A 24 8.27 8.40 12.80
N SER A 25 8.40 7.09 12.61
CA SER A 25 8.13 6.10 13.65
C SER A 25 9.07 4.91 13.53
N LEU A 26 9.46 4.34 14.68
CA LEU A 26 10.44 3.27 14.78
C LEU A 26 9.89 2.15 15.67
N PHE A 27 9.92 0.93 15.15
CA PHE A 27 9.49 -0.30 15.81
C PHE A 27 10.60 -1.34 15.73
N GLU A 28 10.42 -2.48 16.38
CA GLU A 28 11.40 -3.59 16.34
C GLU A 28 11.63 -4.10 14.91
N ARG A 29 10.54 -4.24 14.14
CA ARG A 29 10.56 -4.84 12.78
C ARG A 29 10.18 -3.86 11.67
N ALA A 30 9.86 -2.62 12.00
CA ALA A 30 9.41 -1.63 11.04
C ALA A 30 9.94 -0.24 11.35
N LEU A 31 10.12 0.57 10.33
CA LEU A 31 10.56 1.95 10.38
C LEU A 31 9.79 2.70 9.31
N ASN A 32 9.17 3.83 9.65
CA ASN A 32 8.54 4.70 8.66
C ASN A 32 9.35 5.98 8.52
N LEU A 33 9.60 6.38 7.28
CA LEU A 33 10.12 7.69 6.94
C LEU A 33 8.99 8.57 6.43
N VAL A 34 9.09 9.87 6.65
CA VAL A 34 8.14 10.86 6.16
C VAL A 34 8.86 11.92 5.33
N SER A 35 8.27 12.28 4.19
CA SER A 35 8.74 13.40 3.36
C SER A 35 8.31 14.75 3.94
N ASP A 36 8.89 15.85 3.45
CA ASP A 36 8.42 17.20 3.82
C ASP A 36 6.96 17.46 3.38
N ARG A 37 6.43 16.66 2.44
CA ARG A 37 5.03 16.71 1.99
C ARG A 37 4.08 15.83 2.84
N GLY A 38 4.60 15.11 3.83
CA GLY A 38 3.81 14.24 4.72
C GLY A 38 3.59 12.83 4.18
N GLU A 39 4.25 12.44 3.08
CA GLU A 39 4.12 11.10 2.50
C GLU A 39 4.96 10.09 3.27
N LEU A 40 4.42 8.88 3.48
CA LEU A 40 5.08 7.84 4.26
C LEU A 40 5.76 6.79 3.37
N LEU A 41 6.99 6.45 3.74
CA LEU A 41 7.75 5.34 3.18
C LEU A 41 8.03 4.33 4.29
N GLY A 42 7.46 3.13 4.17
CA GLY A 42 7.68 2.05 5.12
C GLY A 42 8.94 1.26 4.81
N LEU A 43 9.71 0.90 5.84
CA LEU A 43 10.76 -0.10 5.81
C LEU A 43 10.39 -1.19 6.79
N VAL A 44 10.24 -2.42 6.31
CA VAL A 44 9.78 -3.54 7.13
C VAL A 44 10.73 -4.71 7.05
N GLY A 45 10.80 -5.50 8.12
CA GLY A 45 11.58 -6.73 8.14
C GLY A 45 11.03 -7.81 7.20
N PRO A 46 11.75 -8.94 7.07
CA PRO A 46 11.30 -10.06 6.27
C PRO A 46 9.89 -10.52 6.68
N SER A 47 9.11 -10.96 5.68
CA SER A 47 7.77 -11.54 5.86
C SER A 47 6.66 -10.59 6.34
N ALA A 48 6.91 -9.28 6.46
CA ALA A 48 5.90 -8.30 6.87
C ALA A 48 4.93 -7.87 5.74
N GLY A 49 5.14 -8.37 4.51
CA GLY A 49 4.30 -8.07 3.33
C GLY A 49 4.71 -6.80 2.58
N ASN A 50 4.28 -6.68 1.32
CA ASN A 50 4.43 -5.48 0.49
C ASN A 50 3.12 -4.68 0.53
N GLY A 51 2.96 -3.83 1.54
CA GLY A 51 1.93 -2.79 1.53
C GLY A 51 2.29 -1.67 0.56
N PRO A 52 1.34 -0.78 0.24
CA PRO A 52 1.64 0.40 -0.56
C PRO A 52 2.77 1.22 0.09
N ALA A 53 3.65 1.79 -0.73
CA ALA A 53 4.83 2.55 -0.31
C ALA A 53 5.76 1.83 0.70
N THR A 54 5.87 0.50 0.65
CA THR A 54 6.71 -0.29 1.56
C THR A 54 7.96 -0.85 0.87
N MET A 55 9.08 -0.87 1.60
CA MET A 55 10.34 -1.54 1.25
C MET A 55 10.60 -2.66 2.25
N VAL A 56 10.86 -3.87 1.75
CA VAL A 56 11.16 -5.04 2.58
C VAL A 56 12.67 -5.21 2.69
N LEU A 57 13.16 -5.23 3.92
CA LEU A 57 14.54 -5.53 4.25
C LEU A 57 14.79 -7.03 4.11
N ALA A 58 15.88 -7.41 3.44
CA ALA A 58 16.31 -8.80 3.27
C ALA A 58 16.62 -9.48 4.62
N ALA A 59 17.05 -8.70 5.61
CA ALA A 59 17.27 -9.14 6.97
C ALA A 59 17.08 -7.97 7.94
N LEU A 60 16.75 -8.28 9.19
CA LEU A 60 16.77 -7.31 10.29
C LEU A 60 18.13 -7.33 10.99
N PRO A 61 18.58 -6.20 11.57
CA PRO A 61 19.72 -6.20 12.48
C PRO A 61 19.50 -7.12 13.69
N ALA A 62 20.59 -7.64 14.25
CA ALA A 62 20.54 -8.40 15.50
C ALA A 62 19.94 -7.53 16.62
N GLY A 63 18.76 -7.90 17.11
CA GLY A 63 18.02 -7.17 18.13
C GLY A 63 16.99 -6.15 17.63
N GLY A 64 16.78 -6.01 16.32
CA GLY A 64 15.73 -5.17 15.72
C GLY A 64 16.18 -3.75 15.31
N LEU A 65 15.34 -3.07 14.53
CA LEU A 65 15.62 -1.74 13.99
C LEU A 65 15.68 -0.66 15.08
N ASN A 66 14.95 -0.83 16.17
CA ASN A 66 14.98 0.09 17.31
C ASN A 66 16.29 0.03 18.14
N ARG A 67 17.18 -0.93 17.87
CA ARG A 67 18.45 -1.09 18.60
C ARG A 67 19.69 -0.62 17.85
N ILE A 68 19.55 -0.17 16.61
CA ILE A 68 20.68 0.28 15.77
C ILE A 68 20.92 1.79 15.83
N GLY A 69 20.57 2.43 16.95
CA GLY A 69 20.83 3.86 17.18
C GLY A 69 19.98 4.81 16.35
N LEU A 70 18.86 4.33 15.79
CA LEU A 70 17.89 5.19 15.10
C LEU A 70 16.98 5.89 16.12
N ALA A 71 16.61 7.14 15.82
CA ALA A 71 15.67 7.91 16.62
C ALA A 71 14.66 8.65 15.73
N ILE A 72 13.48 8.91 16.28
CA ILE A 72 12.46 9.74 15.63
C ILE A 72 13.03 11.14 15.35
N GLY A 73 12.70 11.68 14.17
CA GLY A 73 13.19 12.97 13.69
C GLY A 73 14.55 12.93 13.00
N MET A 74 15.28 11.80 13.04
CA MET A 74 16.56 11.70 12.35
C MET A 74 16.40 11.94 10.85
N PRO A 75 17.26 12.77 10.23
CA PRO A 75 17.20 13.01 8.80
C PRO A 75 17.62 11.75 8.05
N ALA A 76 16.94 11.48 6.94
CA ALA A 76 17.29 10.46 5.99
C ALA A 76 17.51 11.08 4.61
N ARG A 77 18.48 10.55 3.87
CA ARG A 77 18.78 10.98 2.50
C ARG A 77 18.79 9.76 1.61
N ALA A 78 17.97 9.82 0.57
CA ALA A 78 17.95 8.81 -0.46
C ALA A 78 18.77 9.26 -1.67
N THR A 79 19.36 8.29 -2.34
CA THR A 79 19.94 8.39 -3.68
C THR A 79 19.35 7.24 -4.51
N SER A 80 19.67 7.17 -5.80
CA SER A 80 19.25 6.05 -6.65
C SER A 80 19.78 4.68 -6.20
N ARG A 81 20.73 4.62 -5.24
CA ARG A 81 21.36 3.38 -4.81
C ARG A 81 21.35 3.16 -3.30
N TRP A 82 21.21 4.21 -2.51
CA TRP A 82 21.39 4.15 -1.06
C TRP A 82 20.40 5.03 -0.33
N LEU A 83 19.93 4.54 0.80
CA LEU A 83 19.24 5.33 1.81
C LEU A 83 20.11 5.39 3.07
N ASP A 84 20.54 6.61 3.42
CA ASP A 84 21.32 6.92 4.60
C ASP A 84 20.43 7.57 5.67
N ILE A 85 20.47 7.07 6.90
CA ILE A 85 19.65 7.59 8.00
C ILE A 85 20.54 8.03 9.15
N GLY A 86 20.46 9.31 9.53
CA GLY A 86 21.17 9.88 10.66
C GLY A 86 22.71 9.78 10.59
N GLY A 87 23.27 9.52 9.40
CA GLY A 87 24.71 9.24 9.24
C GLY A 87 25.15 7.86 9.76
N GLY A 88 24.21 6.98 10.09
CA GLY A 88 24.47 5.63 10.62
C GLY A 88 24.21 4.52 9.59
N PRO A 89 23.13 3.72 9.74
CA PRO A 89 22.87 2.58 8.87
C PRO A 89 22.60 3.03 7.42
N ARG A 90 23.35 2.42 6.49
CA ARG A 90 23.17 2.55 5.05
C ARG A 90 22.40 1.34 4.50
N ILE A 91 21.33 1.62 3.77
CA ILE A 91 20.44 0.63 3.16
C ILE A 91 20.68 0.64 1.65
N ASP A 92 21.01 -0.54 1.12
CA ASP A 92 21.18 -0.80 -0.31
C ASP A 92 19.83 -0.88 -1.01
N LEU A 93 19.64 0.01 -1.99
CA LEU A 93 18.43 0.12 -2.79
C LEU A 93 18.58 -0.50 -4.18
N SER A 94 19.73 -1.09 -4.52
CA SER A 94 19.98 -1.71 -5.84
C SER A 94 19.05 -2.88 -6.16
N GLY A 95 18.35 -3.42 -5.16
CA GLY A 95 17.31 -4.44 -5.32
C GLY A 95 15.91 -3.88 -5.56
N ILE A 96 15.71 -2.56 -5.45
CA ILE A 96 14.43 -1.92 -5.73
C ILE A 96 14.19 -1.97 -7.23
N ARG A 97 13.04 -2.51 -7.62
CA ARG A 97 12.62 -2.55 -9.02
C ARG A 97 11.35 -1.75 -9.17
N GLN A 98 11.33 -0.89 -10.18
CA GLN A 98 10.10 -0.27 -10.63
C GLN A 98 9.14 -1.35 -11.10
N TRP A 99 8.13 -1.64 -10.30
CA TRP A 99 6.93 -2.28 -10.81
C TRP A 99 6.18 -1.24 -11.60
N VAL A 100 6.48 -1.16 -12.89
CA VAL A 100 5.53 -0.61 -13.85
C VAL A 100 4.50 -1.71 -14.04
N PRO A 101 3.26 -1.59 -13.54
CA PRO A 101 2.24 -2.55 -13.90
C PRO A 101 2.20 -2.59 -15.43
N ALA A 102 2.56 -3.73 -16.01
CA ALA A 102 2.05 -4.03 -17.33
C ALA A 102 0.54 -3.79 -17.21
N ARG A 103 -0.03 -2.96 -18.08
CA ARG A 103 -1.48 -2.84 -18.20
C ARG A 103 -2.00 -4.16 -18.75
N THR A 104 -1.92 -5.20 -17.93
CA THR A 104 -2.54 -6.47 -18.20
C THR A 104 -4.00 -6.19 -17.93
N CYS A 105 -4.75 -5.92 -18.99
CA CYS A 105 -6.18 -6.22 -18.96
C CYS A 105 -6.26 -7.72 -18.72
N LEU A 106 -6.27 -8.12 -17.45
CA LEU A 106 -6.60 -9.49 -17.09
C LEU A 106 -8.05 -9.66 -17.51
N THR A 107 -8.25 -10.35 -18.63
CA THR A 107 -9.56 -10.88 -18.99
C THR A 107 -9.79 -12.05 -18.05
N VAL A 108 -10.24 -11.72 -16.83
CA VAL A 108 -10.69 -12.73 -15.86
C VAL A 108 -12.14 -12.99 -16.19
N GLU A 109 -12.44 -14.24 -16.54
CA GLU A 109 -13.82 -14.68 -16.70
C GLU A 109 -14.61 -14.40 -15.41
N ARG A 110 -15.88 -14.02 -15.54
CA ARG A 110 -16.71 -13.61 -14.40
C ARG A 110 -16.71 -14.67 -13.28
N GLU A 111 -16.80 -15.95 -13.64
CA GLU A 111 -16.81 -17.05 -12.69
C GLU A 111 -15.52 -17.15 -11.87
N GLU A 112 -14.37 -16.90 -12.49
CA GLU A 112 -13.07 -16.91 -11.80
C GLU A 112 -12.95 -15.70 -10.86
N LEU A 113 -13.46 -14.54 -11.28
CA LEU A 113 -13.51 -13.36 -10.43
C LEU A 113 -14.40 -13.61 -9.20
N GLU A 114 -15.59 -14.17 -9.39
CA GLU A 114 -16.53 -14.50 -8.32
C GLU A 114 -15.92 -15.50 -7.33
N ARG A 115 -15.29 -16.57 -7.82
CA ARG A 115 -14.56 -17.54 -7.00
C ARG A 115 -13.45 -16.90 -6.17
N ARG A 116 -12.65 -16.01 -6.77
CA ARG A 116 -11.57 -15.30 -6.05
C ARG A 116 -12.11 -14.35 -4.98
N LEU A 117 -13.18 -13.64 -5.27
CA LEU A 117 -13.84 -12.75 -4.32
C LEU A 117 -14.41 -13.53 -3.13
N ALA A 118 -15.13 -14.62 -3.38
CA ALA A 118 -15.64 -15.50 -2.33
C ALA A 118 -14.49 -16.02 -1.43
N ARG A 119 -13.37 -16.44 -2.05
CA ARG A 119 -12.20 -16.87 -1.29
C ARG A 119 -11.56 -15.75 -0.45
N ALA A 120 -11.51 -14.53 -0.99
CA ALA A 120 -11.00 -13.37 -0.25
C ALA A 120 -11.90 -13.02 0.94
N GLU A 121 -13.22 -13.11 0.75
CA GLU A 121 -14.19 -12.90 1.83
C GLU A 121 -14.03 -13.93 2.95
N GLU A 122 -13.91 -15.22 2.61
CA GLU A 122 -13.65 -16.30 3.59
C GLU A 122 -12.40 -16.01 4.43
N LEU A 123 -11.29 -15.69 3.76
CA LEU A 123 -10.02 -15.40 4.43
C LEU A 123 -10.12 -14.16 5.33
N ALA A 124 -10.76 -13.09 4.84
CA ALA A 124 -10.96 -11.88 5.62
C ALA A 124 -11.84 -12.15 6.85
N CYS A 125 -12.91 -12.94 6.70
CA CYS A 125 -13.78 -13.33 7.80
C CYS A 125 -13.08 -14.21 8.83
N GLN A 126 -12.15 -15.08 8.41
CA GLN A 126 -11.36 -15.91 9.34
C GLN A 126 -10.42 -15.08 10.21
N VAL A 127 -9.84 -14.01 9.66
CA VAL A 127 -8.88 -13.15 10.38
C VAL A 127 -9.59 -12.12 11.25
N ALA A 128 -10.60 -11.44 10.72
CA ALA A 128 -11.33 -10.37 11.42
C ALA A 128 -12.80 -10.31 10.95
N PRO A 129 -13.70 -11.12 11.53
CA PRO A 129 -15.08 -11.28 11.06
C PRO A 129 -15.91 -9.97 10.98
N SER A 130 -15.59 -9.03 11.86
CA SER A 130 -16.23 -7.71 12.01
C SER A 130 -15.27 -6.53 11.77
N GLY A 131 -14.02 -6.81 11.38
CA GLY A 131 -12.96 -5.83 11.22
C GLY A 131 -12.29 -5.89 9.85
N GLY A 132 -11.33 -5.00 9.61
CA GLY A 132 -10.62 -4.94 8.32
C GLY A 132 -11.57 -4.83 7.14
N LEU A 133 -11.28 -5.58 6.07
CA LEU A 133 -12.03 -5.57 4.81
C LEU A 133 -13.22 -6.54 4.76
N ALA A 134 -13.39 -7.41 5.76
CA ALA A 134 -14.44 -8.45 5.73
C ALA A 134 -15.86 -7.86 5.55
N PRO A 135 -16.25 -6.77 6.24
CA PRO A 135 -17.55 -6.14 6.00
C PRO A 135 -17.68 -5.60 4.57
N LEU A 136 -16.63 -5.02 4.00
CA LEU A 136 -16.66 -4.47 2.64
C LEU A 136 -16.86 -5.56 1.57
N LEU A 137 -16.13 -6.67 1.70
CA LEU A 137 -16.13 -7.76 0.70
C LEU A 137 -17.51 -8.40 0.54
N ARG A 138 -18.29 -8.53 1.63
CA ARG A 138 -19.68 -9.03 1.59
C ARG A 138 -20.59 -8.26 0.64
N HIS A 139 -20.31 -6.97 0.43
CA HIS A 139 -21.16 -6.09 -0.36
C HIS A 139 -20.57 -5.75 -1.73
N VAL A 140 -19.30 -6.11 -2.00
CA VAL A 140 -18.60 -5.68 -3.23
C VAL A 140 -19.27 -6.22 -4.50
N HIS A 141 -19.94 -7.37 -4.42
CA HIS A 141 -20.71 -7.93 -5.54
C HIS A 141 -21.85 -7.01 -5.98
N ALA A 142 -22.45 -6.26 -5.05
CA ALA A 142 -23.53 -5.32 -5.37
C ALA A 142 -23.05 -4.15 -6.24
N LEU A 143 -21.74 -3.83 -6.19
CA LEU A 143 -21.11 -2.80 -7.02
C LEU A 143 -20.92 -3.25 -8.48
N ALA A 144 -20.83 -4.56 -8.72
CA ALA A 144 -20.56 -5.14 -10.04
C ALA A 144 -21.80 -5.25 -10.95
N GLY A 145 -23.00 -5.00 -10.43
CA GLY A 145 -24.26 -5.10 -11.18
C GLY A 145 -24.42 -4.02 -12.27
N PRO A 146 -25.18 -4.28 -13.35
CA PRO A 146 -25.37 -3.34 -14.47
C PRO A 146 -26.24 -2.10 -14.15
N GLY A 147 -26.55 -1.82 -12.89
CA GLY A 147 -27.49 -0.78 -12.48
C GLY A 147 -26.86 0.40 -11.73
N GLU A 148 -27.73 1.24 -11.15
CA GLU A 148 -27.32 2.32 -10.26
C GLU A 148 -26.45 1.77 -9.11
N VAL A 149 -25.38 2.49 -8.79
CA VAL A 149 -24.43 2.03 -7.77
C VAL A 149 -25.09 2.17 -6.39
N PRO A 150 -25.25 1.07 -5.62
CA PRO A 150 -25.95 1.10 -4.35
C PRO A 150 -25.29 2.04 -3.33
N PRO A 151 -26.07 2.65 -2.41
CA PRO A 151 -25.51 3.43 -1.31
C PRO A 151 -24.64 2.56 -0.39
N ALA A 152 -23.84 3.19 0.46
CA ALA A 152 -23.05 2.48 1.45
C ALA A 152 -23.95 1.71 2.42
N PRO A 153 -23.70 0.41 2.67
CA PRO A 153 -24.34 -0.32 3.75
C PRO A 153 -24.09 0.38 5.09
N SER A 154 -25.13 0.47 5.91
CA SER A 154 -25.11 1.17 7.21
C SER A 154 -24.16 0.55 8.24
N GLU A 155 -23.86 -0.73 8.06
CA GLU A 155 -23.03 -1.58 8.91
C GLU A 155 -21.53 -1.44 8.63
N LEU A 156 -21.14 -0.67 7.61
CA LEU A 156 -19.74 -0.40 7.33
C LEU A 156 -19.15 0.53 8.38
N ASN A 157 -18.02 0.13 8.96
CA ASN A 157 -17.20 1.04 9.76
C ASN A 157 -16.64 2.19 8.90
N THR A 158 -16.09 3.23 9.54
CA THR A 158 -15.58 4.44 8.86
C THR A 158 -14.59 4.13 7.74
N LEU A 159 -13.65 3.21 7.95
CA LEU A 159 -12.65 2.83 6.94
C LEU A 159 -13.32 2.19 5.72
N ASN A 160 -14.22 1.23 5.95
CA ASN A 160 -14.94 0.54 4.88
C ASN A 160 -15.93 1.47 4.16
N HIS A 161 -16.50 2.45 4.86
CA HIS A 161 -17.34 3.48 4.25
C HIS A 161 -16.53 4.37 3.30
N THR A 162 -15.31 4.77 3.68
CA THR A 162 -14.39 5.51 2.80
C THR A 162 -14.04 4.70 1.57
N ALA A 163 -13.62 3.43 1.75
CA ALA A 163 -13.28 2.54 0.66
C ALA A 163 -14.48 2.31 -0.28
N TRP A 164 -15.68 2.07 0.27
CA TRP A 164 -16.91 1.93 -0.51
C TRP A 164 -17.19 3.18 -1.35
N THR A 165 -17.10 4.37 -0.75
CA THR A 165 -17.35 5.64 -1.45
C THR A 165 -16.39 5.83 -2.63
N ALA A 166 -15.10 5.52 -2.44
CA ALA A 166 -14.11 5.59 -3.49
C ALA A 166 -14.37 4.56 -4.62
N LEU A 167 -14.71 3.32 -4.26
CA LEU A 167 -15.11 2.29 -5.22
C LEU A 167 -16.35 2.70 -6.02
N ARG A 168 -17.36 3.29 -5.37
CA ARG A 168 -18.55 3.81 -6.05
C ARG A 168 -18.19 4.89 -7.07
N ALA A 169 -17.31 5.82 -6.71
CA ALA A 169 -16.88 6.92 -7.57
C ALA A 169 -16.13 6.43 -8.82
N LEU A 170 -15.48 5.26 -8.74
CA LEU A 170 -14.76 4.63 -9.86
C LEU A 170 -15.69 3.97 -10.89
N LEU A 171 -16.87 3.52 -10.49
CA LEU A 171 -17.74 2.72 -11.37
C LEU A 171 -18.29 3.50 -12.57
N PRO A 172 -18.85 4.72 -12.43
CA PRO A 172 -19.33 5.47 -13.59
C PRO A 172 -18.24 5.74 -14.65
N PRO A 173 -17.04 6.28 -14.31
CA PRO A 173 -16.01 6.53 -15.32
C PRO A 173 -15.44 5.23 -15.88
N TRP A 174 -15.37 4.15 -15.09
CA TRP A 174 -14.95 2.84 -15.58
C TRP A 174 -15.93 2.27 -16.62
N ARG A 175 -17.24 2.34 -16.36
CA ARG A 175 -18.30 1.92 -17.31
C ARG A 175 -18.30 2.78 -18.57
N ALA A 176 -18.03 4.08 -18.43
CA ALA A 176 -17.89 5.01 -19.54
C ALA A 176 -16.57 4.88 -20.31
N ARG A 177 -15.63 4.03 -19.84
CA ARG A 177 -14.27 3.87 -20.38
C ARG A 177 -13.46 5.18 -20.41
N ASP A 178 -13.73 6.10 -19.48
CA ASP A 178 -12.98 7.36 -19.32
C ASP A 178 -11.77 7.13 -18.41
N ALA A 179 -10.61 6.85 -19.03
CA ALA A 179 -9.36 6.60 -18.31
C ALA A 179 -8.90 7.77 -17.43
N GLY A 180 -9.13 9.02 -17.87
CA GLY A 180 -8.74 10.22 -17.12
C GLY A 180 -9.61 10.40 -15.88
N ALA A 181 -10.91 10.16 -16.00
CA ALA A 181 -11.83 10.20 -14.87
C ALA A 181 -11.62 9.02 -13.91
N VAL A 182 -11.29 7.82 -14.41
CA VAL A 182 -10.88 6.69 -13.56
C VAL A 182 -9.65 7.06 -12.74
N GLN A 183 -8.63 7.66 -13.35
CA GLN A 183 -7.42 8.06 -12.64
C GLN A 183 -7.68 9.12 -11.56
N ARG A 184 -8.55 10.10 -11.82
CA ARG A 184 -8.98 11.08 -10.81
C ARG A 184 -9.83 10.47 -9.70
N ALA A 185 -10.70 9.51 -10.02
CA ALA A 185 -11.50 8.83 -9.00
C ALA A 185 -10.65 7.90 -8.13
N ALA A 186 -9.59 7.31 -8.71
CA ALA A 186 -8.68 6.41 -8.01
C ALA A 186 -7.87 7.10 -6.91
N THR A 187 -7.66 8.42 -6.97
CA THR A 187 -6.95 9.14 -5.89
C THR A 187 -7.71 9.11 -4.57
N GLY A 188 -9.01 8.80 -4.57
CA GLY A 188 -9.80 8.62 -3.34
C GLY A 188 -9.60 7.26 -2.66
N LEU A 189 -8.86 6.33 -3.28
CA LEU A 189 -8.50 5.04 -2.69
C LEU A 189 -7.17 5.06 -1.92
N VAL A 190 -6.43 6.18 -1.97
CA VAL A 190 -5.07 6.35 -1.41
C VAL A 190 -5.12 7.21 -0.16
#